data_AF-N1QD88-F1
#
_entry.id   AF-N1QD88-F1
#
_cell.length_a   1.000
_cell.length_b   1.000
_cell.length_c   1.000
_cell.angle_alpha   90.00
_cell.angle_beta   90.00
_cell.angle_gamma   90.00
#
_symmetry.space_group_name_H-M   'P 1'
#
loop_
_entity.id
_entity.type
_entity.pdbx_description
1 polymer ?
#
loop_
_entity_poly.entity_id
_entity_poly.type
_entity_poly.pdbx_seq_one_letter_code
_entity_poly.pdbx_strand_id
1 'polypeptide(L)'
;MHFPTFIAATCATLAAANQPSTYSNTNTNSYPKSSNTNLTPGTFSITNFVFGCTVNCSYNFDLAVTGSAENHPAVKKPVKCSGSLDSTTDYVECGYVSKTQKLYAYIVKDTNELKLQYEVQRPKNSAVYKYYGEREVFAATGPDAGKQEKEFVVKESLSTGVA
;
A
#
# COMPACT_ATOMS: atom_id res chain seq x y z
N MET A 1 -19.57 -56.52 42.69
CA MET A 1 -20.49 -55.36 42.66
C MET A 1 -19.79 -54.33 41.77
N HIS A 2 -20.14 -54.21 40.47
CA HIS A 2 -21.17 -53.29 39.93
C HIS A 2 -20.85 -51.83 40.29
N PHE A 3 -20.65 -50.83 39.42
CA PHE A 3 -20.64 -50.60 37.96
C PHE A 3 -19.78 -49.34 37.69
N PRO A 4 -19.35 -49.07 36.43
CA PRO A 4 -18.46 -47.95 36.07
C PRO A 4 -19.24 -46.68 35.67
N THR A 5 -18.60 -45.52 35.75
CA THR A 5 -19.10 -44.26 35.18
C THR A 5 -18.13 -43.71 34.13
N PHE A 6 -18.64 -43.64 32.91
CA PHE A 6 -18.11 -42.95 31.73
C PHE A 6 -18.00 -41.44 31.94
N ILE A 7 -17.01 -40.77 31.31
CA ILE A 7 -17.25 -39.68 30.35
C ILE A 7 -16.11 -39.69 29.31
N ALA A 8 -16.48 -39.90 28.05
CA ALA A 8 -15.61 -39.68 26.89
C ALA A 8 -15.66 -38.19 26.51
N ALA A 9 -14.51 -37.54 26.38
CA ALA A 9 -14.39 -36.20 25.81
C ALA A 9 -13.77 -36.33 24.41
N THR A 10 -14.61 -36.21 23.37
CA THR A 10 -14.19 -36.06 21.99
C THR A 10 -13.82 -34.59 21.74
N CYS A 11 -12.52 -34.28 21.64
CA CYS A 11 -12.07 -32.98 21.13
C CYS A 11 -12.15 -33.00 19.60
N ALA A 12 -13.20 -32.38 19.06
CA ALA A 12 -13.30 -32.06 17.65
C ALA A 12 -12.38 -30.87 17.29
N THR A 13 -11.76 -31.03 16.13
CA THR A 13 -10.86 -30.18 15.34
C THR A 13 -11.19 -28.68 15.25
N LEU A 14 -10.14 -27.84 15.22
CA LEU A 14 -10.14 -26.59 14.44
C LEU A 14 -8.94 -26.58 13.47
N ALA A 15 -9.23 -26.78 12.18
CA ALA A 15 -8.32 -26.42 11.10
C ALA A 15 -8.52 -24.93 10.82
N ALA A 16 -7.52 -24.10 11.13
CA ALA A 16 -7.50 -22.70 10.72
C ALA A 16 -7.10 -22.61 9.24
N ALA A 17 -8.07 -22.69 8.35
CA ALA A 17 -7.90 -22.34 6.95
C ALA A 17 -7.88 -20.80 6.84
N ASN A 18 -6.70 -20.23 6.59
CA ASN A 18 -6.55 -18.85 6.12
C ASN A 18 -7.25 -18.72 4.76
N GLN A 19 -8.47 -18.16 4.73
CA GLN A 19 -9.08 -17.69 3.50
C GLN A 19 -8.78 -16.19 3.33
N PRO A 20 -8.29 -15.73 2.16
CA PRO A 20 -8.19 -14.31 1.88
C PRO A 20 -9.59 -13.71 1.76
N SER A 21 -9.84 -12.67 2.54
CA SER A 21 -11.08 -11.89 2.54
C SER A 21 -11.25 -11.16 1.21
N THR A 22 -12.13 -11.68 0.35
CA THR A 22 -12.64 -10.92 -0.79
C THR A 22 -13.75 -9.99 -0.31
N TYR A 23 -13.46 -8.69 -0.19
CA TYR A 23 -14.48 -7.65 -0.07
C TYR A 23 -15.15 -7.48 -1.44
N SER A 24 -16.41 -7.93 -1.57
CA SER A 24 -17.28 -7.54 -2.69
C SER A 24 -18.15 -6.37 -2.27
N ASN A 25 -17.79 -5.16 -2.72
CA ASN A 25 -18.69 -4.00 -2.67
C ASN A 25 -19.46 -3.94 -3.99
N THR A 26 -20.72 -4.36 -3.98
CA THR A 26 -21.67 -4.14 -5.08
C THR A 26 -22.29 -2.76 -4.92
N ASN A 27 -21.67 -1.74 -5.50
CA ASN A 27 -22.37 -0.50 -5.83
C ASN A 27 -22.07 -0.10 -7.27
N THR A 28 -23.12 -0.09 -8.08
CA THR A 28 -23.12 0.15 -9.51
C THR A 28 -22.96 1.63 -9.81
N ASN A 29 -21.74 2.04 -10.17
CA ASN A 29 -21.52 3.17 -11.06
C ASN A 29 -20.40 2.79 -12.03
N SER A 30 -20.71 2.84 -13.32
CA SER A 30 -19.88 2.38 -14.44
C SER A 30 -18.59 3.18 -14.58
N TYR A 31 -17.53 2.68 -13.93
CA TYR A 31 -16.13 2.96 -14.26
C TYR A 31 -15.59 1.84 -15.17
N PRO A 32 -14.65 2.13 -16.09
CA PRO A 32 -14.14 1.12 -17.03
C PRO A 32 -13.58 -0.08 -16.26
N LYS A 33 -14.00 -1.26 -16.72
CA LYS A 33 -13.70 -2.58 -16.19
C LYS A 33 -12.22 -2.73 -15.88
N SER A 34 -11.86 -2.61 -14.59
CA SER A 34 -10.54 -2.95 -14.08
C SER A 34 -10.26 -4.42 -14.40
N SER A 35 -9.34 -4.67 -15.32
CA SER A 35 -8.86 -6.01 -15.63
C SER A 35 -7.98 -6.47 -14.46
N ASN A 36 -8.57 -7.26 -13.58
CA ASN A 36 -7.90 -7.89 -12.44
C ASN A 36 -6.91 -8.95 -12.99
N THR A 37 -5.77 -8.45 -13.48
CA THR A 37 -4.63 -9.28 -13.84
C THR A 37 -3.98 -9.72 -12.54
N ASN A 38 -3.76 -11.03 -12.39
CA ASN A 38 -3.12 -11.62 -11.21
C ASN A 38 -1.65 -11.21 -11.19
N LEU A 39 -1.39 -9.97 -10.78
CA LEU A 39 -0.06 -9.40 -10.61
C LEU A 39 0.42 -9.86 -9.25
N THR A 40 1.54 -10.60 -9.21
CA THR A 40 2.23 -10.90 -7.94
C THR A 40 2.44 -9.58 -7.21
N PRO A 41 1.92 -9.41 -5.98
CA PRO A 41 1.93 -8.11 -5.32
C PRO A 41 3.38 -7.68 -5.07
N GLY A 42 3.72 -6.49 -5.57
CA GLY A 42 4.96 -5.83 -5.20
C GLY A 42 4.84 -5.19 -3.82
N THR A 43 5.91 -4.52 -3.40
CA THR A 43 5.92 -3.74 -2.17
C THR A 43 6.65 -2.42 -2.36
N PHE A 44 6.14 -1.40 -1.68
CA PHE A 44 6.81 -0.11 -1.53
C PHE A 44 7.74 -0.18 -0.32
N SER A 45 9.02 0.08 -0.55
CA SER A 45 10.03 0.21 0.49
C SER A 45 10.26 1.69 0.76
N ILE A 46 10.01 2.11 2.00
CA ILE A 46 10.18 3.49 2.44
C ILE A 46 11.36 3.55 3.40
N THR A 47 12.26 4.50 3.16
CA THR A 47 13.42 4.78 4.02
C THR A 47 13.55 6.26 4.28
N ASN A 48 14.27 6.62 5.35
CA ASN A 48 14.47 8.02 5.76
C ASN A 48 13.14 8.79 5.93
N PHE A 49 12.10 8.10 6.40
CA PHE A 49 10.79 8.70 6.59
C PHE A 49 10.80 9.72 7.70
N VAL A 50 10.36 10.93 7.36
CA VAL A 50 10.12 12.03 8.28
C VAL A 50 8.80 12.66 7.92
N PHE A 51 7.86 12.63 8.85
CA PHE A 51 6.59 13.37 8.77
C PHE A 51 6.49 14.25 10.02
N GLY A 52 6.19 15.53 9.90
CA GLY A 52 6.12 16.43 11.04
C GLY A 52 5.08 17.52 10.83
N CYS A 53 4.45 17.93 11.93
CA CYS A 53 3.44 18.97 12.02
C CYS A 53 3.85 19.94 13.13
N THR A 54 4.46 21.06 12.75
CA THR A 54 4.67 22.19 13.67
C THR A 54 3.67 23.29 13.34
N VAL A 55 4.08 24.28 12.54
CA VAL A 55 3.18 25.31 11.99
C VAL A 55 2.48 24.80 10.73
N ASN A 56 3.22 24.06 9.90
CA ASN A 56 2.72 23.37 8.72
C ASN A 56 3.04 21.88 8.85
N CYS A 57 2.26 21.04 8.18
CA CYS A 57 2.49 19.60 8.12
C CYS A 57 3.20 19.24 6.82
N SER A 58 4.36 18.60 6.92
CA SER A 58 5.14 18.15 5.77
C SER A 58 5.76 16.78 5.97
N TYR A 59 6.01 16.10 4.86
CA TYR A 59 6.65 14.80 4.84
C TYR A 59 7.81 14.77 3.84
N ASN A 60 8.77 13.91 4.11
CA ASN A 60 9.88 13.59 3.25
C ASN A 60 10.34 12.16 3.48
N PHE A 61 10.58 11.40 2.41
CA PHE A 61 11.12 10.04 2.47
C PHE A 61 11.73 9.61 1.14
N ASP A 62 12.47 8.51 1.14
CA ASP A 62 12.91 7.84 -0.07
C ASP A 62 12.02 6.61 -0.34
N LEU A 63 11.60 6.44 -1.58
CA LEU A 63 10.65 5.43 -2.02
C LEU A 63 11.26 4.54 -3.11
N ALA A 64 11.24 3.24 -2.88
CA ALA A 64 11.53 2.23 -3.89
C ALA A 64 10.37 1.26 -4.02
N VAL A 65 10.26 0.61 -5.18
CA VAL A 65 9.29 -0.45 -5.46
C VAL A 65 10.06 -1.74 -5.69
N THR A 66 9.72 -2.77 -4.94
CA THR A 66 10.33 -4.09 -5.03
C THR A 66 9.28 -5.14 -5.42
N GLY A 67 9.75 -6.29 -5.89
CA GLY A 67 8.91 -7.28 -6.58
C GLY A 67 8.81 -6.95 -8.07
N SER A 68 9.27 -7.88 -8.91
CA SER A 68 9.24 -7.70 -10.37
C SER A 68 8.27 -8.70 -10.99
N ALA A 69 7.35 -8.21 -11.80
CA ALA A 69 6.45 -9.01 -12.62
C ALA A 69 6.35 -8.42 -14.04
N GLU A 70 5.63 -9.10 -14.94
CA GLU A 70 5.55 -8.75 -16.36
C GLU A 70 5.14 -7.30 -16.63
N ASN A 71 4.22 -6.74 -15.84
CA ASN A 71 3.76 -5.35 -15.95
C ASN A 71 4.17 -4.46 -14.76
N HIS A 72 5.00 -4.99 -13.87
CA HIS A 72 5.42 -4.36 -12.63
C HIS A 72 6.95 -4.44 -12.52
N PRO A 73 7.71 -3.56 -13.19
CA PRO A 73 9.15 -3.53 -13.04
C PRO A 73 9.53 -3.02 -11.65
N ALA A 74 10.53 -3.63 -11.03
CA ALA A 74 11.09 -3.08 -9.79
C ALA A 74 11.83 -1.75 -10.06
N VAL A 75 11.79 -0.85 -9.08
CA VAL A 75 12.52 0.42 -9.10
C VAL A 75 13.87 0.23 -8.42
N LYS A 76 14.95 0.21 -9.21
CA LYS A 76 16.31 -0.11 -8.75
C LYS A 76 16.95 0.95 -7.84
N LYS A 77 16.52 2.20 -7.94
CA LYS A 77 17.06 3.32 -7.16
C LYS A 77 15.90 4.00 -6.43
N PRO A 78 15.95 4.13 -5.10
CA PRO A 78 14.95 4.91 -4.38
C PRO A 78 14.88 6.33 -4.93
N VAL A 79 13.68 6.90 -4.98
CA VAL A 79 13.43 8.29 -5.36
C VAL A 79 12.91 9.06 -4.16
N LYS A 80 13.29 10.33 -4.07
CA LYS A 80 12.86 11.20 -2.99
C LYS A 80 11.42 11.64 -3.21
N CYS A 81 10.58 11.44 -2.22
CA CYS A 81 9.21 11.94 -2.13
C CYS A 81 9.14 13.01 -1.04
N SER A 82 8.52 14.15 -1.35
CA SER A 82 8.30 15.21 -0.37
C SER A 82 7.03 15.98 -0.70
N GLY A 83 6.31 16.43 0.31
CA GLY A 83 5.11 17.23 0.14
C GLY A 83 4.66 17.87 1.44
N SER A 84 3.63 18.71 1.33
CA SER A 84 2.87 19.23 2.47
C SER A 84 1.47 18.61 2.49
N LEU A 85 0.83 18.65 3.65
CA LEU A 85 -0.57 18.23 3.82
C LEU A 85 -1.54 19.40 3.60
N ASP A 86 -1.02 20.56 3.19
CA ASP A 86 -1.77 21.79 2.93
C ASP A 86 -2.28 21.86 1.47
N SER A 87 -1.71 21.04 0.59
CA SER A 87 -2.26 20.73 -0.73
C SER A 87 -3.27 19.58 -0.62
N THR A 88 -4.28 19.61 -1.49
CA THR A 88 -5.37 18.63 -1.62
C THR A 88 -4.92 17.17 -1.56
N THR A 89 -5.89 16.26 -1.38
CA THR A 89 -5.76 14.78 -1.35
C THR A 89 -5.28 14.18 -2.68
N ASP A 90 -4.47 14.91 -3.44
CA ASP A 90 -3.97 14.55 -4.75
C ASP A 90 -2.56 13.99 -4.63
N TYR A 91 -2.30 12.97 -5.45
CA TYR A 91 -1.00 12.34 -5.57
C TYR A 91 0.05 13.32 -6.09
N VAL A 92 1.08 13.59 -5.27
CA VAL A 92 2.23 14.41 -5.65
C VAL A 92 3.28 13.51 -6.29
N GLU A 93 3.76 13.87 -7.49
CA GLU A 93 4.83 13.13 -8.17
C GLU A 93 6.12 13.21 -7.34
N CYS A 94 6.69 12.07 -7.01
CA CYS A 94 8.00 11.97 -6.40
C CYS A 94 9.10 12.27 -7.43
N GLY A 95 10.36 12.20 -7.02
CA GLY A 95 11.50 12.33 -7.92
C GLY A 95 11.45 11.40 -9.14
N TYR A 96 12.28 11.71 -10.12
CA TYR A 96 12.29 11.02 -11.41
C TYR A 96 12.80 9.57 -11.29
N VAL A 97 11.96 8.61 -11.70
CA VAL A 97 12.34 7.18 -11.83
C VAL A 97 12.82 6.88 -13.25
N SER A 98 11.93 7.03 -14.23
CA SER A 98 12.23 6.88 -15.67
C SER A 98 11.12 7.52 -16.51
N LYS A 99 11.28 7.55 -17.84
CA LYS A 99 10.24 8.07 -18.75
C LYS A 99 8.91 7.29 -18.70
N THR A 100 8.93 6.03 -18.30
CA THR A 100 7.76 5.14 -18.31
C THR A 100 7.35 4.69 -16.91
N GLN A 101 7.98 5.23 -15.87
CA GLN A 101 7.73 4.86 -14.48
C GLN A 101 7.66 6.11 -13.65
N LYS A 102 6.59 6.26 -12.89
CA LYS A 102 6.40 7.39 -11.99
C LYS A 102 5.92 6.91 -10.64
N LEU A 103 6.41 7.56 -9.59
CA LEU A 103 5.99 7.30 -8.22
C LEU A 103 5.31 8.54 -7.69
N TYR A 104 4.28 8.33 -6.89
CA TYR A 104 3.51 9.39 -6.28
C TYR A 104 3.22 9.06 -4.83
N ALA A 105 3.07 10.10 -4.02
CA ALA A 105 2.68 9.98 -2.62
C ALA A 105 1.85 11.17 -2.16
N TYR A 106 1.04 10.94 -1.13
CA TYR A 106 0.49 11.98 -0.26
C TYR A 106 0.10 11.38 1.10
N ILE A 107 -0.12 12.21 2.10
CA ILE A 107 -0.65 11.79 3.41
C ILE A 107 -2.02 12.45 3.60
N VAL A 108 -3.03 11.65 3.96
CA VAL A 108 -4.35 12.16 4.34
C VAL A 108 -4.24 12.79 5.72
N LYS A 109 -4.50 14.09 5.83
CA LYS A 109 -4.34 14.86 7.08
C LYS A 109 -5.21 14.37 8.23
N ASP A 110 -6.45 13.98 7.93
CA ASP A 110 -7.42 13.62 8.98
C ASP A 110 -7.14 12.23 9.58
N THR A 111 -6.55 11.32 8.80
CA THR A 111 -6.32 9.92 9.19
C THR A 111 -4.85 9.56 9.35
N ASN A 112 -3.93 10.47 9.02
CA ASN A 112 -2.49 10.22 8.88
C ASN A 112 -2.19 8.99 8.01
N GLU A 113 -2.96 8.80 6.94
CA GLU A 113 -2.78 7.66 6.06
C GLU A 113 -1.88 8.05 4.88
N LEU A 114 -0.70 7.44 4.80
CA LEU A 114 0.20 7.56 3.66
C LEU A 114 -0.38 6.74 2.49
N LYS A 115 -0.64 7.42 1.39
CA LYS A 115 -1.08 6.83 0.12
C LYS A 115 0.06 6.87 -0.88
N LEU A 116 0.31 5.74 -1.53
CA LEU A 116 1.38 5.53 -2.50
C LEU A 116 0.78 5.07 -3.82
N GLN A 117 1.29 5.60 -4.93
CA GLN A 117 0.94 5.14 -6.27
C GLN A 117 2.21 4.93 -7.09
N TYR A 118 2.29 3.79 -7.77
CA TYR A 118 3.27 3.51 -8.79
C TYR A 118 2.59 3.40 -10.15
N GLU A 119 2.96 4.27 -11.09
CA GLU A 119 2.45 4.25 -12.46
C GLU A 119 3.51 3.71 -13.42
N VAL A 120 3.12 2.74 -14.24
CA VAL A 120 3.95 2.11 -15.27
C VAL A 120 3.28 2.26 -16.62
N GLN A 121 3.93 2.97 -17.52
CA GLN A 121 3.51 3.11 -18.90
C GLN A 121 4.17 2.01 -19.76
N ARG A 122 3.38 1.35 -20.60
CA ARG A 122 3.83 0.37 -21.60
C ARG A 122 3.50 0.90 -22.99
N PRO A 123 4.35 1.77 -23.58
CA PRO A 123 4.04 2.45 -24.84
C PRO A 123 3.76 1.49 -26.01
N LYS A 124 4.41 0.32 -26.01
CA LYS A 124 4.21 -0.72 -27.05
C LYS A 124 2.76 -1.22 -27.12
N ASN A 125 2.05 -1.20 -26.00
CA ASN A 125 0.70 -1.73 -25.87
C ASN A 125 -0.30 -0.63 -25.52
N SER A 126 0.10 0.66 -25.59
CA SER A 126 -0.69 1.82 -25.12
C SER A 126 -1.27 1.69 -23.71
N ALA A 127 -0.70 0.81 -22.88
CA ALA A 127 -1.26 0.45 -21.59
C ALA A 127 -0.63 1.25 -20.45
N VAL A 128 -1.44 1.62 -19.47
CA VAL A 128 -1.01 2.25 -18.22
C VAL A 128 -1.47 1.38 -17.06
N TYR A 129 -0.51 0.98 -16.24
CA TYR A 129 -0.75 0.23 -15.01
C TYR A 129 -0.50 1.12 -13.81
N LYS A 130 -1.38 1.06 -12.81
CA LYS A 130 -1.24 1.76 -11.54
C LYS A 130 -1.32 0.77 -10.40
N TYR A 131 -0.41 0.90 -9.45
CA TYR A 131 -0.31 0.07 -8.26
C TYR A 131 -0.39 0.96 -7.04
N TYR A 132 -1.13 0.54 -6.02
CA TYR A 132 -1.46 1.36 -4.86
C TYR A 132 -1.05 0.67 -3.57
N GLY A 133 -0.59 1.46 -2.62
CA GLY A 133 -0.29 1.03 -1.26
C GLY A 133 -0.75 2.07 -0.27
N GLU A 134 -1.16 1.63 0.91
CA GLU A 134 -1.61 2.50 1.98
C GLU A 134 -1.11 2.02 3.35
N ARG A 135 -0.78 2.96 4.22
CA ARG A 135 -0.35 2.68 5.60
C ARG A 135 -0.57 3.88 6.50
N GLU A 136 -1.04 3.63 7.72
CA GLU A 136 -1.06 4.65 8.78
C GLU A 136 0.37 5.03 9.20
N VAL A 137 0.64 6.32 9.31
CA VAL A 137 1.94 6.88 9.72
C VAL A 137 1.76 7.86 10.86
N PHE A 138 2.79 8.02 11.68
CA PHE A 138 2.76 8.93 12.84
C PHE A 138 3.66 10.13 12.59
N ALA A 139 3.24 11.33 12.97
CA ALA A 139 4.09 12.52 12.91
C ALA A 139 5.17 12.46 13.99
N ALA A 140 6.37 12.99 13.70
CA ALA A 140 7.51 13.11 14.61
C ALA A 140 7.30 14.19 15.67
N THR A 141 6.14 14.85 15.64
CA THR A 141 5.73 15.94 16.49
C THR A 141 4.39 15.58 17.12
N GLY A 142 4.24 15.83 18.42
CA GLY A 142 3.00 15.55 19.14
C GLY A 142 3.05 14.28 20.00
N PRO A 143 1.90 13.83 20.54
CA PRO A 143 1.84 12.76 21.53
C PRO A 143 2.33 11.40 21.02
N ASP A 144 2.17 11.13 19.72
CA ASP A 144 2.54 9.86 19.08
C ASP A 144 3.91 9.91 18.38
N ALA A 145 4.72 10.95 18.63
CA ALA A 145 6.04 11.12 18.00
C ALA A 145 6.96 9.90 18.13
N GLY A 146 6.89 9.20 19.27
CA GLY A 146 7.68 7.99 19.51
C GLY A 146 7.28 6.79 18.65
N LYS A 147 6.15 6.84 17.93
CA LYS A 147 5.68 5.76 17.04
C LYS A 147 6.12 5.92 15.60
N GLN A 148 6.77 7.02 15.22
CA GLN A 148 7.24 7.21 13.85
C GLN A 148 8.39 6.24 13.54
N GLU A 149 8.14 5.31 12.61
CA GLU A 149 9.15 4.45 12.01
C GLU A 149 9.90 5.20 10.90
N LYS A 150 11.23 5.14 10.90
CA LYS A 150 12.07 5.75 9.85
C LYS A 150 12.10 4.91 8.56
N GLU A 151 11.86 3.62 8.68
CA GLU A 151 11.95 2.64 7.60
C GLU A 151 10.82 1.63 7.76
N PHE A 152 10.09 1.37 6.68
CA PHE A 152 9.01 0.41 6.69
C PHE A 152 8.62 -0.02 5.27
N VAL A 153 7.85 -1.12 5.20
CA VAL A 153 7.34 -1.67 3.95
C VAL A 153 5.82 -1.53 3.91
N VAL A 154 5.31 -1.18 2.73
CA VAL A 154 3.87 -1.14 2.42
C VAL A 154 3.60 -2.13 1.30
N LYS A 155 2.67 -3.06 1.54
CA LYS A 155 2.24 -4.01 0.51
C LYS A 155 1.31 -3.31 -0.48
N GLU A 156 1.39 -3.71 -1.75
CA GLU A 156 0.38 -3.29 -2.72
C GLU A 156 -0.99 -3.87 -2.35
N SER A 157 -1.99 -2.99 -2.29
CA SER A 157 -3.37 -3.32 -1.93
C SER A 157 -4.31 -3.35 -3.14
N LEU A 158 -3.98 -2.61 -4.20
CA LEU A 158 -4.79 -2.51 -5.41
C LEU A 158 -3.90 -2.32 -6.63
N SER A 159 -4.31 -2.89 -7.75
CA SER A 159 -3.74 -2.59 -9.08
C SER A 159 -4.85 -2.32 -10.08
N THR A 160 -4.62 -1.36 -10.99
CA THR A 160 -5.48 -1.10 -12.14
C THR A 160 -4.65 -1.11 -13.42
N GLY A 161 -5.25 -1.59 -14.51
CA GLY A 161 -4.64 -1.57 -15.83
C GLY A 161 -5.67 -1.09 -16.85
N VAL A 162 -5.28 -0.12 -17.66
CA VAL A 162 -6.07 0.35 -18.81
C VAL A 162 -5.21 0.18 -20.05
N ALA A 163 -5.76 -0.45 -21.09
CA ALA A 163 -5.13 -0.70 -22.38
C ALA A 163 -5.98 -0.09 -23.50
#